data_AF-K9SWM8-F1
#
_entry.id   AF-K9SWM8-F1
#
_cell.length_a   1.000
_cell.length_b   1.000
_cell.length_c   1.000
_cell.angle_alpha   90.00
_cell.angle_beta   90.00
_cell.angle_gamma   90.00
#
_symmetry.space_group_name_H-M   'P 1'
#
loop_
_entity.id
_entity.type
_entity.pdbx_description
1 polymer ?
#
loop_
_entity_poly.entity_id
_entity_poly.type
_entity_poly.pdbx_seq_one_letter_code
_entity_poly.pdbx_strand_id
1 'polypeptide(L)'
;MRYETGSIDAEKIHLVLQSQSEGVSLRGIARLSGLAYNTVVSIIRQASQKAQIVHNQEVKAVETEEISSDEMWSFVGKNRKTAYQQNLSQETVGLG
;
A
#
# COMPACT_ATOMS: atom_id res chain seq x y z
N MET A 1 22.70 26.82 -3.64
CA MET A 1 21.32 26.33 -3.75
C MET A 1 21.13 25.32 -2.63
N ARG A 2 20.36 25.66 -1.58
CA ARG A 2 20.20 24.81 -0.39
C ARG A 2 19.12 23.77 -0.70
N TYR A 3 19.43 22.48 -0.55
CA TYR A 3 18.42 21.43 -0.57
C TYR A 3 17.69 21.51 0.77
N GLU A 4 16.47 22.03 0.77
CA GLU A 4 15.55 21.92 1.90
C GLU A 4 15.13 20.45 2.03
N THR A 5 15.14 19.95 3.26
CA THR A 5 14.90 18.55 3.59
C THR A 5 13.44 18.15 3.35
N GLY A 6 13.11 17.83 2.10
CA GLY A 6 12.42 16.61 1.67
C GLY A 6 10.99 16.29 2.12
N SER A 7 10.15 17.26 2.50
CA SER A 7 8.72 17.00 2.74
C SER A 7 7.94 16.99 1.42
N ILE A 8 7.09 15.97 1.22
CA ILE A 8 6.17 15.91 0.07
C ILE A 8 4.97 16.78 0.39
N ASP A 9 4.59 17.64 -0.56
CA ASP A 9 3.41 18.48 -0.45
C ASP A 9 2.12 17.66 -0.22
N ALA A 10 1.27 18.14 0.69
CA ALA A 10 0.05 17.47 1.10
C ALA A 10 -0.93 17.30 -0.07
N GLU A 11 -1.00 18.28 -0.98
CA GLU A 11 -1.84 18.19 -2.18
C GLU A 11 -1.42 17.03 -3.09
N LYS A 12 -0.11 16.78 -3.21
CA LYS A 12 0.41 15.65 -3.98
C LYS A 12 0.09 14.32 -3.31
N ILE A 13 0.14 14.26 -1.99
CA ILE A 13 -0.28 13.06 -1.24
C ILE A 13 -1.77 12.80 -1.47
N HIS A 14 -2.62 13.83 -1.37
CA HIS A 14 -4.05 13.72 -1.65
C HIS A 14 -4.31 13.21 -3.07
N LEU A 15 -3.63 13.78 -4.08
CA LEU A 15 -3.73 13.33 -5.47
C LEU A 15 -3.36 11.86 -5.62
N VAL A 16 -2.28 11.40 -4.98
CA VAL A 16 -1.86 9.99 -5.01
C VAL A 16 -2.94 9.07 -4.42
N LEU A 17 -3.46 9.42 -3.25
CA LEU A 17 -4.45 8.59 -2.55
C LEU A 17 -5.80 8.56 -3.28
N GLN A 18 -6.29 9.71 -3.75
CA GLN A 18 -7.51 9.80 -4.54
C GLN A 18 -7.36 9.02 -5.85
N SER A 19 -6.26 9.21 -6.58
CA SER A 19 -6.07 8.48 -7.84
C SER A 19 -6.03 6.96 -7.64
N GLN A 20 -5.45 6.50 -6.52
CA GLN A 20 -5.42 5.08 -6.19
C GLN A 20 -6.82 4.54 -5.86
N SER A 21 -7.66 5.31 -5.14
CA SER A 21 -9.05 4.90 -4.85
C SER A 21 -9.92 4.84 -6.11
N GLU A 22 -9.62 5.65 -7.13
CA GLU A 22 -10.27 5.59 -8.46
C GLU A 22 -9.72 4.47 -9.36
N GLY A 23 -8.73 3.68 -8.89
CA GLY A 23 -8.17 2.55 -9.64
C GLY A 23 -7.10 2.94 -10.67
N VAL A 24 -6.51 4.14 -10.58
CA VAL A 24 -5.40 4.54 -11.46
C VAL A 24 -4.16 3.72 -11.14
N SER A 25 -3.49 3.18 -12.17
CA SER A 25 -2.24 2.43 -11.96
C SER A 25 -1.15 3.27 -11.28
N LEU A 26 -0.30 2.65 -10.47
CA LEU A 26 0.84 3.32 -9.79
C LEU A 26 1.74 4.11 -10.74
N ARG A 27 1.94 3.60 -11.97
CA ARG A 27 2.70 4.30 -13.02
C ARG A 27 1.92 5.49 -13.59
N GLY A 28 0.60 5.38 -13.71
CA GLY A 28 -0.28 6.50 -14.07
C GLY A 28 -0.19 7.61 -13.03
N ILE A 29 -0.30 7.25 -11.75
CA ILE A 29 -0.19 8.19 -10.62
C ILE A 29 1.18 8.88 -10.61
N ALA A 30 2.27 8.15 -10.84
CA ALA A 30 3.61 8.75 -10.93
C ALA A 30 3.71 9.82 -12.04
N ARG A 31 3.07 9.57 -13.20
CA ARG A 31 3.03 10.55 -14.31
C ARG A 31 2.15 11.76 -13.97
N LEU A 32 1.00 11.55 -13.34
CA LEU A 32 0.05 12.62 -12.98
C LEU A 32 0.59 13.52 -11.85
N SER A 33 1.22 12.92 -10.84
CA SER A 33 1.75 13.63 -9.66
C SER A 33 3.16 14.20 -9.85
N GLY A 34 3.89 13.74 -10.88
CA GLY A 34 5.30 14.06 -11.09
C GLY A 34 6.24 13.47 -10.04
N LEU A 35 5.76 12.56 -9.18
CA LEU A 35 6.56 11.88 -8.18
C LEU A 35 7.28 10.67 -8.77
N ALA A 36 8.45 10.34 -8.19
CA ALA A 36 9.12 9.10 -8.52
C ALA A 36 8.22 7.90 -8.18
N TYR A 37 8.26 6.85 -9.03
CA TYR A 37 7.41 5.66 -8.86
C TYR A 37 7.52 5.04 -7.46
N ASN A 38 8.75 4.91 -6.94
CA ASN A 38 8.97 4.33 -5.61
C ASN A 38 8.43 5.21 -4.48
N THR A 39 8.36 6.53 -4.69
CA THR A 39 7.72 7.46 -3.74
C THR A 39 6.21 7.22 -3.71
N VAL A 40 5.56 7.08 -4.87
CA VAL A 40 4.14 6.72 -4.97
C VAL A 40 3.86 5.38 -4.27
N VAL A 41 4.68 4.36 -4.53
CA VAL A 41 4.59 3.06 -3.86
C VAL A 41 4.71 3.20 -2.34
N SER A 42 5.66 4.00 -1.85
CA SER A 42 5.85 4.21 -0.41
C SER A 42 4.65 4.90 0.24
N ILE A 43 4.10 5.95 -0.38
CA ILE A 43 2.91 6.65 0.11
C ILE A 43 1.73 5.68 0.24
N ILE A 44 1.45 4.92 -0.82
CA ILE A 44 0.31 3.98 -0.82
C ILE A 44 0.51 2.88 0.22
N ARG A 45 1.72 2.33 0.36
CA ARG A 45 2.01 1.32 1.40
C ARG A 45 1.76 1.85 2.80
N GLN A 46 2.23 3.07 3.11
CA GLN A 46 2.00 3.69 4.42
C GLN A 46 0.50 3.94 4.68
N ALA A 47 -0.23 4.42 3.67
CA ALA A 47 -1.67 4.60 3.76
C ALA A 47 -2.42 3.29 3.97
N SER A 48 -2.04 2.21 3.27
CA SER A 48 -2.63 0.87 3.46
C SER A 48 -2.40 0.33 4.87
N GLN A 49 -1.20 0.48 5.43
CA GLN A 49 -0.91 0.07 6.81
C GLN A 49 -1.78 0.83 7.82
N LYS A 50 -1.93 2.14 7.63
CA LYS A 50 -2.79 2.96 8.48
C LYS A 50 -4.27 2.58 8.33
N ALA A 51 -4.73 2.34 7.11
CA ALA A 51 -6.09 1.87 6.84
C ALA A 51 -6.38 0.54 7.53
N GLN A 52 -5.43 -0.40 7.54
CA GLN A 52 -5.56 -1.65 8.26
C GLN A 52 -5.68 -1.44 9.77
N ILE A 53 -4.87 -0.54 10.36
CA ILE A 53 -4.96 -0.20 11.79
C ILE A 53 -6.34 0.36 12.13
N VAL A 54 -6.83 1.32 11.34
CA VAL A 54 -8.15 1.94 11.54
C VAL A 54 -9.25 0.89 11.39
N HIS A 55 -9.23 0.09 10.32
CA HIS A 55 -10.20 -0.98 10.11
C HIS A 55 -10.25 -1.94 11.29
N ASN A 56 -9.08 -2.39 11.75
CA ASN A 56 -8.99 -3.30 12.90
C ASN A 56 -9.46 -2.65 14.20
N GLN A 57 -9.40 -1.33 14.35
CA GLN A 57 -9.87 -0.61 15.55
C GLN A 57 -11.38 -0.41 15.53
N GLU A 58 -11.93 0.02 14.39
CA GLU A 58 -13.32 0.46 14.25
C GLU A 58 -14.27 -0.69 13.93
N VAL A 59 -13.85 -1.67 13.12
CA VAL A 59 -14.70 -2.79 12.69
C VAL A 59 -14.58 -3.94 13.70
N LYS A 60 -15.17 -3.75 14.88
CA LYS A 60 -15.23 -4.76 15.96
C LYS A 60 -16.64 -4.88 16.51
N ALA A 61 -17.05 -6.11 16.82
CA ALA A 61 -18.34 -6.40 17.44
C ALA A 61 -19.53 -5.70 16.75
N VAL A 62 -19.50 -5.67 15.41
CA VAL A 62 -20.55 -5.05 14.60
C VAL A 62 -21.84 -5.86 14.79
N GLU A 63 -22.87 -5.23 15.32
CA GLU A 63 -24.21 -5.83 15.40
C GLU A 63 -24.75 -6.01 13.98
N THR A 64 -25.01 -7.26 13.60
CA THR A 64 -25.56 -7.60 12.29
C THR A 64 -26.45 -8.83 12.38
N GLU A 65 -27.51 -8.86 11.59
CA GLU A 65 -28.44 -9.99 11.51
C GLU A 65 -27.85 -11.14 10.66
N GLU A 66 -27.05 -10.79 9.65
CA GLU A 66 -26.43 -11.73 8.72
C GLU A 66 -24.99 -11.28 8.38
N ILE A 67 -24.13 -12.26 8.06
CA ILE A 67 -22.76 -12.02 7.59
C ILE A 67 -22.59 -12.72 6.25
N SER A 68 -22.42 -11.94 5.18
CA SER A 68 -22.01 -12.46 3.87
C SER A 68 -20.49 -12.35 3.74
N SER A 69 -19.85 -13.46 3.38
CA SER A 69 -18.41 -13.50 3.10
C SER A 69 -18.19 -13.64 1.60
N ASP A 70 -17.27 -12.85 1.06
CA ASP A 70 -16.84 -12.89 -0.33
C ASP A 70 -15.31 -12.97 -0.41
N GLU A 71 -14.79 -13.45 -1.53
CA GLU A 71 -13.37 -13.64 -1.76
C GLU A 71 -12.84 -12.66 -2.82
N MET A 72 -11.78 -11.94 -2.45
CA MET A 72 -11.04 -11.11 -3.39
C MET A 72 -9.80 -11.82 -3.90
N TRP A 73 -9.74 -12.06 -5.21
CA TRP A 73 -8.65 -12.77 -5.88
C TRP A 73 -7.73 -11.83 -6.65
N SER A 74 -6.41 -12.03 -6.53
CA SER A 74 -5.41 -11.29 -7.30
C SER A 74 -4.18 -12.13 -7.66
N PHE A 75 -3.57 -11.86 -8.81
CA PHE A 75 -2.33 -12.51 -9.22
C PHE A 75 -1.14 -11.96 -8.44
N VAL A 76 -0.53 -12.79 -7.59
CA VAL A 76 0.60 -12.39 -6.71
C VAL A 76 1.99 -12.64 -7.30
N GLY A 77 2.08 -13.20 -8.51
CA GLY A 77 3.37 -13.44 -9.19
C GLY A 77 4.29 -14.44 -8.47
N LYS A 78 3.76 -15.29 -7.58
CA LYS A 78 4.52 -16.31 -6.85
C LYS A 78 4.77 -17.52 -7.76
N ASN A 79 6.03 -17.82 -8.03
CA ASN A 79 6.46 -19.02 -8.76
C ASN A 79 7.62 -19.69 -8.00
N ARG A 80 8.04 -20.89 -8.44
CA ARG A 80 9.10 -21.67 -7.76
C ARG A 80 10.41 -20.89 -7.58
N LYS A 81 10.77 -20.01 -8.51
CA LYS A 81 12.00 -19.19 -8.43
C LYS A 81 11.84 -18.04 -7.42
N THR A 82 10.71 -17.34 -7.44
CA THR A 82 10.47 -16.17 -6.58
C THR A 82 10.13 -16.56 -5.14
N ALA A 83 9.42 -17.68 -4.93
CA ALA A 83 8.97 -18.13 -3.62
C ALA A 83 10.13 -18.50 -2.68
N TYR A 84 11.17 -19.14 -3.22
CA TYR A 84 12.32 -19.56 -2.42
C TYR A 84 13.12 -18.36 -1.88
N GLN A 85 13.31 -17.31 -2.69
CA GLN A 85 14.04 -16.11 -2.25
C GLN A 85 13.30 -15.32 -1.16
N GLN A 86 11.97 -15.29 -1.19
CA GLN A 86 11.16 -14.61 -0.18
C GLN A 86 11.18 -15.32 1.18
N ASN A 87 11.32 -16.65 1.20
CA ASN A 87 11.41 -17.41 2.45
C ASN A 87 12.79 -17.21 3.12
N LEU A 88 13.87 -17.21 2.34
CA LEU A 88 15.23 -16.94 2.82
C LEU A 88 15.38 -15.52 3.40
N SER A 89 14.76 -14.52 2.76
CA SER A 89 14.79 -13.16 3.29
C SER A 89 14.02 -13.06 4.60
N GLN A 90 12.85 -13.69 4.72
CA GLN A 90 12.04 -13.73 5.96
C GLN A 90 12.75 -14.44 7.13
N GLU A 91 13.46 -15.54 6.89
CA GLU A 91 14.30 -16.19 7.91
C GLU A 91 15.43 -15.28 8.41
N THR A 92 15.96 -14.42 7.53
CA THR A 92 17.05 -13.49 7.89
C THR A 92 16.57 -12.28 8.70
N VAL A 93 15.32 -11.82 8.49
CA VAL A 93 14.74 -10.71 9.27
C VAL A 93 14.15 -11.16 10.63
N GLY A 94 13.87 -12.45 10.80
CA GLY A 94 13.34 -13.02 12.05
C GLY A 94 14.39 -13.35 13.13
N LEU A 95 15.66 -13.03 12.89
CA LEU A 95 16.79 -13.28 13.80
C LEU A 95 17.41 -12.00 14.39
N GLY A 96 16.69 -10.87 14.31
CA GLY A 96 17.10 -9.57 14.88
C GLY A 96 16.19 -9.08 15.98
#